data_AF-A0A839NG03-F1
#
_entry.id   AF-A0A839NG03-F1
#
_cell.length_a   1.000
_cell.length_b   1.000
_cell.length_c   1.000
_cell.angle_alpha   90.00
_cell.angle_beta   90.00
_cell.angle_gamma   90.00
#
_symmetry.space_group_name_H-M   'P 1'
#
loop_
_entity.id
_entity.type
_entity.pdbx_description
1 polymer ?
#
loop_
_entity_poly.entity_id
_entity_poly.type
_entity_poly.pdbx_seq_one_letter_code
_entity_poly.pdbx_strand_id
1 'polypeptide(L)' 'MKKIIQKISAALQVVLLAPIKLPGKALNIIKYIALGLGVVETVLEDKDRKAAEESPPDHTPINEEKEVRDETQ' A
#
# COMPACT_ATOMS: atom_id res chain seq x y z
N MET A 1 -3.62 20.51 -16.76
CA MET A 1 -3.57 19.07 -16.42
C MET A 1 -2.71 18.21 -17.34
N LYS A 2 -2.72 18.42 -18.67
CA LYS A 2 -1.88 17.66 -19.64
C LYS A 2 -0.39 17.61 -19.30
N LYS A 3 0.18 18.73 -18.80
CA LYS A 3 1.61 18.85 -18.44
C LYS A 3 2.04 17.94 -17.27
N ILE A 4 1.16 17.69 -16.30
CA ILE A 4 1.46 16.83 -15.15
C ILE A 4 1.44 15.36 -15.57
N ILE A 5 0.41 14.96 -16.31
CA ILE A 5 0.27 13.59 -16.84
C ILE A 5 1.44 13.24 -17.76
N GLN A 6 1.89 14.19 -18.61
CA GLN A 6 3.06 13.99 -19.46
C GLN A 6 4.36 13.80 -18.67
N LYS A 7 4.55 14.52 -17.56
CA LYS A 7 5.72 14.36 -16.68
C LYS A 7 5.72 13.00 -15.98
N ILE A 8 4.56 12.53 -15.53
CA ILE A 8 4.41 11.22 -14.91
C ILE A 8 4.64 10.11 -15.95
N SER A 9 4.07 10.26 -17.14
CA SER A 9 4.26 9.32 -18.26
C SER A 9 5.74 9.22 -18.66
N ALA A 10 6.44 10.36 -18.77
CA ALA A 10 7.88 10.37 -19.08
C ALA A 10 8.71 9.72 -17.97
N ALA A 11 8.41 9.99 -16.71
CA ALA A 11 9.11 9.34 -15.58
C ALA A 11 8.87 7.83 -15.57
N LEU A 12 7.63 7.38 -15.81
CA LEU A 12 7.27 5.97 -15.89
C LEU A 12 8.00 5.29 -17.06
N GLN A 13 8.08 5.96 -18.21
CA GLN A 13 8.83 5.45 -19.37
C GLN A 13 10.32 5.29 -19.05
N VAL A 14 10.94 6.24 -18.36
CA VAL A 14 12.35 6.12 -17.94
C VAL A 14 12.56 4.95 -16.98
N VAL A 15 11.61 4.71 -16.07
CA VAL A 15 11.66 3.57 -15.14
C VAL A 15 11.48 2.24 -15.88
N LEU A 16 10.58 2.17 -16.88
CA LEU A 16 10.33 0.97 -17.68
C LEU A 16 11.43 0.67 -18.70
N LEU A 17 12.05 1.70 -19.29
CA LEU A 17 13.19 1.55 -20.20
C LEU A 17 14.50 1.24 -19.49
N ALA A 18 14.57 1.45 -18.17
CA ALA A 18 15.79 1.25 -17.43
C ALA A 18 16.25 -0.22 -17.52
N PRO A 19 17.57 -0.47 -17.58
CA PRO A 19 18.09 -1.83 -17.58
C PRO A 19 17.60 -2.60 -16.35
N ILE A 20 17.38 -3.92 -16.51
CA ILE A 20 16.71 -4.89 -15.61
C ILE A 20 17.31 -4.96 -14.17
N LYS A 21 18.27 -4.10 -13.82
CA LYS A 21 18.88 -3.94 -12.49
C LYS A 21 18.00 -3.15 -11.49
N LEU A 22 16.90 -2.55 -11.96
CA LEU A 22 15.88 -1.86 -11.15
C LEU A 22 14.82 -2.76 -10.48
N PRO A 23 14.24 -3.81 -11.12
CA PRO A 23 13.25 -4.68 -10.47
C PRO A 23 13.74 -5.34 -9.18
N GLY A 24 15.03 -5.69 -9.07
CA GLY A 24 15.61 -6.19 -7.81
C GLY A 24 15.65 -5.16 -6.67
N LYS A 25 15.67 -3.85 -6.99
CA LYS A 25 15.63 -2.75 -6.01
C LYS A 25 14.22 -2.21 -5.79
N ALA A 26 13.29 -2.49 -6.70
CA ALA A 26 11.89 -2.07 -6.62
C ALA A 26 11.23 -2.56 -5.32
N LEU A 27 11.56 -3.77 -4.86
CA LEU A 27 11.05 -4.32 -3.60
C LEU A 27 11.43 -3.44 -2.39
N ASN A 28 12.68 -2.97 -2.32
CA ASN A 28 13.09 -2.04 -1.28
C ASN A 28 12.40 -0.68 -1.41
N ILE A 29 12.21 -0.17 -2.64
CA ILE A 29 11.49 1.09 -2.87
C ILE A 29 10.04 0.98 -2.40
N ILE A 30 9.36 -0.13 -2.71
CA ILE A 30 7.98 -0.41 -2.27
C ILE A 30 7.91 -0.47 -0.74
N LYS A 31 8.87 -1.11 -0.06
CA LYS A 31 8.95 -1.12 1.42
C LYS A 31 9.00 0.28 2.00
N TYR A 32 9.82 1.16 1.44
CA TYR A 32 9.92 2.55 1.91
C TYR A 32 8.67 3.37 1.61
N ILE A 33 8.01 3.12 0.48
CA ILE A 33 6.72 3.74 0.16
C ILE A 33 5.65 3.29 1.15
N ALA A 34 5.58 1.99 1.47
CA ALA A 34 4.63 1.44 2.43
C ALA A 34 4.89 1.98 3.85
N LEU A 35 6.16 2.07 4.28
CA LEU A 35 6.51 2.67 5.56
C LEU A 35 6.11 4.15 5.61
N GLY A 36 6.38 4.91 4.55
CA GLY A 36 6.00 6.32 4.46
C GLY A 36 4.49 6.53 4.46
N LEU A 37 3.74 5.73 3.69
CA LEU A 37 2.28 5.76 3.68
C LEU A 37 1.69 5.38 5.03
N GLY A 38 2.18 4.32 5.68
CA GLY A 38 1.72 3.92 7.00
C GLY A 38 1.94 5.03 8.04
N VAL A 39 3.09 5.69 8.03
CA VAL A 39 3.35 6.83 8.93
C VAL A 39 2.43 8.01 8.63
N VAL A 40 2.23 8.36 7.35
CA VAL A 40 1.34 9.46 6.96
C VAL A 40 -0.11 9.16 7.36
N GLU A 41 -0.57 7.92 7.17
CA GLU A 41 -1.88 7.45 7.60
C GLU A 41 -2.02 7.58 9.12
N THR A 42 -1.05 7.11 9.92
CA THR A 42 -1.13 7.22 11.39
C THR A 42 -1.14 8.67 11.86
N VAL A 43 -0.36 9.57 11.24
CA VAL A 43 -0.32 10.99 11.62
C VAL A 43 -1.60 11.74 11.21
N LEU A 44 -2.21 11.39 10.08
CA LEU A 44 -3.50 11.92 9.66
C LEU A 44 -4.63 11.36 10.52
N GLU A 45 -4.61 10.06 10.81
CA GLU A 45 -5.55 9.39 11.69
C GLU A 45 -5.47 9.93 13.12
N ASP A 46 -4.28 10.22 13.65
CA ASP A 46 -4.11 10.88 14.96
C ASP A 46 -4.63 12.33 14.97
N LYS A 47 -4.63 13.01 13.81
CA LYS A 47 -5.25 14.33 13.66
C LYS A 47 -6.77 14.25 13.59
N ASP A 48 -7.30 13.23 12.92
CA ASP A 48 -8.74 13.02 12.74
C ASP A 48 -9.38 12.33 13.96
N ARG A 49 -8.65 11.48 14.71
CA ARG A 49 -9.10 10.83 15.96
C ARG A 49 -9.24 11.81 17.11
N LYS A 50 -8.50 12.92 17.11
CA LYS A 50 -8.80 14.05 18.01
C LYS A 50 -10.15 14.72 17.72
N ALA A 51 -10.75 14.47 16.56
CA ALA A 51 -12.09 14.92 16.21
C ALA A 51 -13.16 13.82 16.32
N ALA A 52 -12.78 12.56 16.55
CA ALA A 52 -13.67 11.39 16.48
C ALA A 52 -13.54 10.42 17.67
N GLU A 53 -13.29 10.93 18.89
CA GLU A 53 -13.52 10.17 20.14
C GLU A 53 -15.03 9.93 20.39
N GLU A 54 -15.78 9.38 19.42
CA GLU A 54 -17.11 8.85 19.68
C GLU A 54 -17.55 7.90 18.54
N SER A 55 -16.94 6.70 18.45
CA SER A 55 -17.60 5.44 18.04
C SER A 55 -16.59 4.28 17.96
N PRO A 56 -16.95 3.05 18.39
CA PRO A 56 -16.03 1.91 18.41
C PRO A 56 -15.79 1.31 17.01
N PRO A 57 -14.64 0.63 16.79
CA PRO A 57 -14.31 0.05 15.50
C PRO A 57 -15.04 -1.28 15.28
N ASP A 58 -15.77 -1.35 14.17
CA ASP A 58 -16.34 -2.58 13.63
C ASP A 58 -15.20 -3.39 13.00
N HIS A 59 -14.61 -4.30 13.78
CA HIS A 59 -13.61 -5.24 13.29
C HIS A 59 -14.30 -6.41 12.59
N THR A 60 -14.45 -6.33 11.27
CA THR A 60 -14.80 -7.50 10.45
C THR A 60 -13.54 -8.00 9.72
N PRO A 61 -12.84 -9.03 10.22
CA PRO A 61 -11.82 -9.70 9.43
C PRO A 61 -12.52 -10.64 8.45
N ILE A 62 -12.60 -10.23 7.17
CA ILE A 62 -12.88 -11.14 6.06
C ILE A 62 -11.60 -11.93 5.83
N ASN A 63 -11.59 -13.21 6.22
CA ASN A 63 -10.58 -14.17 5.79
C ASN A 63 -11.31 -15.39 5.22
N GLU A 64 -11.37 -15.47 3.90
CA GLU A 64 -11.66 -16.70 3.17
C GLU A 64 -10.56 -17.75 3.43
N GLU A 65 -10.96 -19.02 3.27
CA GLU A 65 -10.10 -20.21 3.13
C GLU A 65 -9.54 -20.85 4.41
N LYS A 66 -10.37 -21.72 5.01
CA LYS A 66 -9.91 -22.93 5.69
C LYS A 66 -10.43 -24.15 4.92
N GLU A 67 -9.84 -24.42 3.76
CA GLU A 67 -9.90 -25.73 3.11
C GLU A 67 -8.76 -26.61 3.66
N VAL A 68 -9.02 -27.91 3.77
CA VAL A 68 -8.09 -29.02 4.09
C VAL A 68 -7.77 -29.26 5.59
N ARG A 69 -8.55 -30.15 6.21
CA ARG A 69 -8.14 -31.18 7.19
C ARG A 69 -9.26 -32.24 7.20
N ASP A 70 -9.22 -33.20 6.29
CA ASP A 70 -8.63 -34.54 6.53
C ASP A 70 -9.46 -35.32 7.57
N GLU A 71 -10.60 -35.86 7.11
CA GLU A 71 -11.42 -36.80 7.86
C GLU A 71 -11.03 -38.22 7.41
N THR A 72 -10.02 -38.78 8.07
CA THR A 72 -9.81 -40.22 8.13
C THR A 72 -10.52 -40.74 9.37
N GLN A 73 -11.73 -41.27 9.21
CA GLN A 73 -12.31 -42.31 10.07
C GLN A 73 -13.25 -43.21 9.27
#